data_AF-A0A527H184-F1
#
_entry.id   AF-A0A527H184-F1
#
_cell.length_a   1.000
_cell.length_b   1.000
_cell.length_c   1.000
_cell.angle_alpha   90.00
_cell.angle_beta   90.00
_cell.angle_gamma   90.00
#
_symmetry.space_group_name_H-M   'P 1'
#
loop_
_entity.id
_entity.type
_entity.pdbx_description
1 polymer ?
#
loop_
_entity_poly.entity_id
_entity_poly.type
_entity_poly.pdbx_seq_one_letter_code
_entity_poly.pdbx_strand_id
1 'polypeptide(L)' 'MAPYWVGTSWKMNKTLSEALQFADALAAFVPDFDPAIQPFVIPPFTAARQVKAALADTRVKVGAQNMHWADAG' A
#
# COMPACT_ATOMS: atom_id res chain seq x y z
N MET A 1 -6.22 17.26 -15.04
CA MET A 1 -6.57 17.48 -13.62
C MET A 1 -5.59 16.71 -12.74
N ALA A 2 -5.34 17.18 -11.52
CA ALA A 2 -4.54 16.40 -10.56
C ALA A 2 -5.34 15.16 -10.09
N PRO A 3 -4.69 14.00 -9.86
CA PRO A 3 -5.38 12.80 -9.40
C PRO A 3 -5.85 12.94 -7.94
N TYR A 4 -6.96 12.28 -7.59
CA TYR A 4 -7.44 12.15 -6.21
C TYR A 4 -6.70 11.02 -5.51
N TRP A 5 -5.99 11.33 -4.42
CA TRP A 5 -5.29 10.31 -3.65
C TRP A 5 -6.22 9.70 -2.62
N VAL A 6 -6.52 8.41 -2.78
CA VAL A 6 -7.40 7.66 -1.86
C VAL A 6 -6.65 6.42 -1.40
N GLY A 7 -6.58 6.21 -0.09
CA GLY A 7 -5.81 5.11 0.44
C GLY A 7 -6.07 4.88 1.91
N THR A 8 -5.41 3.86 2.44
CA THR A 8 -5.60 3.44 3.83
C THR A 8 -4.27 3.31 4.56
N SER A 9 -4.22 3.86 5.77
CA SER A 9 -3.20 3.50 6.77
C SER A 9 -3.74 2.38 7.62
N TRP A 10 -3.03 1.26 7.64
CA TRP A 10 -3.45 0.09 8.42
C TRP A 10 -3.20 0.28 9.91
N LYS A 11 -2.45 1.33 10.32
CA LYS A 11 -1.94 1.48 11.68
C LYS A 11 -1.22 0.19 12.11
N MET A 12 -1.28 -0.19 13.37
CA MET A 12 -0.72 -1.45 13.87
C MET A 12 -1.71 -2.61 13.72
N ASN A 13 -2.16 -2.88 12.49
CA ASN A 13 -3.04 -4.01 12.18
C ASN A 13 -2.47 -4.88 11.05
N LYS A 14 -2.93 -6.13 11.03
CA LYS A 14 -2.59 -7.21 10.09
C LYS A 14 -1.25 -7.87 10.38
N THR A 15 -1.30 -9.19 10.48
CA THR A 15 -0.18 -10.10 10.28
C THR A 15 0.25 -10.10 8.80
N LEU A 16 1.39 -10.72 8.50
CA LEU A 16 1.88 -10.82 7.12
C LEU A 16 0.89 -11.55 6.20
N SER A 17 0.24 -12.62 6.67
CA SER A 17 -0.73 -13.36 5.86
C SER A 17 -1.96 -12.51 5.54
N GLU A 18 -2.52 -11.80 6.51
CA GLU A 18 -3.66 -10.89 6.29
C GLU A 18 -3.29 -9.72 5.38
N ALA A 19 -2.05 -9.22 5.48
CA ALA A 19 -1.52 -8.18 4.62
C ALA A 19 -1.44 -8.62 3.16
N LEU A 20 -0.97 -9.85 2.91
CA LEU A 20 -0.88 -10.42 1.56
C LEU A 20 -2.26 -10.73 0.99
N GLN A 21 -3.16 -11.32 1.77
CA GLN A 21 -4.55 -11.53 1.36
C GLN A 21 -5.24 -10.22 0.96
N PHE A 22 -5.01 -9.15 1.72
CA PHE A 22 -5.51 -7.83 1.36
C PHE A 22 -4.89 -7.31 0.06
N ALA A 23 -3.57 -7.46 -0.11
CA ALA A 23 -2.86 -7.00 -1.31
C ALA A 23 -3.34 -7.73 -2.57
N ASP A 24 -3.55 -9.04 -2.51
CA ASP A 24 -4.06 -9.85 -3.63
C ASP A 24 -5.48 -9.41 -4.02
N ALA A 25 -6.36 -9.24 -3.03
CA ALA A 25 -7.72 -8.75 -3.26
C ALA A 25 -7.73 -7.33 -3.87
N LEU A 26 -6.84 -6.46 -3.39
CA LEU A 26 -6.70 -5.11 -3.94
C LEU A 26 -6.16 -5.15 -5.38
N ALA A 27 -5.14 -5.96 -5.67
CA ALA A 27 -4.57 -6.09 -6.99
C ALA A 27 -5.60 -6.53 -8.03
N ALA A 28 -6.48 -7.47 -7.67
CA ALA A 28 -7.58 -7.93 -8.52
C ALA A 28 -8.64 -6.85 -8.76
N PHE A 29 -8.90 -5.98 -7.77
CA PHE A 29 -9.92 -4.92 -7.87
C PHE A 29 -9.43 -3.66 -8.60
N VAL A 30 -8.13 -3.37 -8.54
CA VAL A 30 -7.56 -2.11 -9.05
C VAL A 30 -7.82 -1.79 -10.53
N PRO A 31 -7.90 -2.77 -11.46
CA PRO A 31 -8.26 -2.50 -12.85
C PRO A 31 -9.61 -1.79 -13.03
N ASP A 32 -10.55 -1.99 -12.11
CA ASP A 32 -11.89 -1.41 -12.18
C ASP A 32 -12.02 -0.03 -11.48
N PHE A 33 -10.95 0.45 -10.82
CA PHE A 33 -10.98 1.79 -10.22
C PHE A 33 -11.05 2.88 -11.29
N ASP A 34 -11.74 3.97 -10.93
CA ASP A 34 -11.69 5.23 -11.68
C ASP A 34 -10.22 5.67 -11.94
N PRO A 35 -9.83 5.94 -13.20
CA PRO A 35 -8.50 6.43 -13.56
C PRO A 35 -8.08 7.72 -12.85
N ALA A 36 -9.03 8.55 -12.41
CA ALA A 36 -8.77 9.79 -11.68
C ALA A 36 -8.29 9.55 -10.24
N ILE A 37 -8.48 8.35 -9.67
CA ILE A 37 -8.04 8.00 -8.32
C ILE A 37 -6.62 7.44 -8.37
N GLN A 38 -5.70 7.89 -7.52
CA GLN A 38 -4.41 7.24 -7.26
C GLN A 38 -4.51 6.43 -5.95
N PRO A 39 -4.68 5.09 -6.01
CA PRO A 39 -4.78 4.27 -4.82
C PRO A 39 -3.44 4.13 -4.11
N PHE A 40 -3.47 4.07 -2.78
CA PHE A 40 -2.29 3.73 -1.97
C PHE A 40 -2.63 2.97 -0.68
N VAL A 41 -1.66 2.23 -0.15
CA VAL A 41 -1.73 1.55 1.15
C VAL A 41 -0.49 1.87 1.98
N ILE A 42 -0.66 1.95 3.30
CA ILE A 42 0.42 2.19 4.26
C ILE A 42 0.43 1.05 5.31
N PRO A 43 1.07 -0.09 5.01
CA PRO A 43 1.18 -1.24 5.92
C PRO A 43 2.10 -0.97 7.13
N PRO A 44 2.02 -1.77 8.21
CA PRO A 44 3.07 -1.83 9.22
C PRO A 44 4.41 -2.16 8.57
N PHE A 45 5.51 -1.63 9.13
CA PHE A 45 6.86 -1.79 8.58
C PHE A 45 7.24 -3.25 8.29
N THR A 46 6.86 -4.17 9.18
CA THR A 46 7.14 -5.61 9.07
C THR A 46 6.51 -6.29 7.85
N ALA A 47 5.47 -5.70 7.26
CA ALA A 47 4.80 -6.22 6.06
C ALA A 47 5.11 -5.39 4.80
N ALA A 48 5.76 -4.23 4.92
CA ALA A 48 5.87 -3.25 3.84
C ALA A 48 6.57 -3.79 2.59
N ARG A 49 7.67 -4.55 2.77
CA ARG A 49 8.42 -5.13 1.65
C ARG A 49 7.58 -6.14 0.86
N GLN A 50 6.90 -7.06 1.55
CA GLN A 50 6.10 -8.10 0.91
C GLN A 50 4.86 -7.52 0.23
N VAL A 51 4.17 -6.56 0.87
CA VAL A 51 3.04 -5.85 0.26
C VAL A 51 3.49 -5.09 -0.99
N LYS A 52 4.66 -4.44 -0.95
CA LYS A 52 5.20 -3.76 -2.13
C LYS A 52 5.51 -4.71 -3.28
N ALA A 53 6.03 -5.91 -2.99
CA ALA A 53 6.26 -6.94 -4.00
C ALA A 53 4.95 -7.47 -4.59
N ALA A 54 3.95 -7.77 -3.75
CA ALA A 54 2.65 -8.26 -4.20
C ALA A 54 1.90 -7.26 -5.11
N LEU A 55 2.10 -5.96 -4.89
CA LEU A 55 1.44 -4.89 -5.66
C LEU A 55 2.31 -4.33 -6.79
N ALA A 56 3.43 -4.97 -7.14
CA ALA A 56 4.44 -4.42 -8.06
C ALA A 56 3.88 -4.10 -9.45
N ASP A 57 3.01 -4.95 -9.98
CA ASP A 57 2.42 -4.82 -11.32
C ASP A 57 1.11 -4.00 -11.32
N THR A 58 0.81 -3.33 -10.21
CA THR A 58 -0.37 -2.48 -10.07
C THR A 58 0.02 -1.00 -10.02
N ARG A 59 -0.96 -0.12 -10.23
CA ARG A 59 -0.79 1.32 -10.03
C ARG A 59 -0.85 1.73 -8.54
N VAL A 60 -1.06 0.81 -7.61
CA VAL A 60 -1.15 1.11 -6.17
C VAL A 60 0.21 1.55 -5.64
N LYS A 61 0.25 2.68 -4.92
CA LYS A 61 1.44 3.11 -4.20
C LYS A 61 1.49 2.46 -2.81
N VAL A 62 2.70 2.14 -2.34
CA VAL A 62 2.92 1.60 -1.00
C VAL A 62 3.78 2.60 -0.24
N GLY A 63 3.32 3.05 0.91
CA GLY A 63 4.02 3.97 1.80
C GLY A 63 4.47 3.30 3.11
N ALA A 64 5.17 4.07 3.94
CA ALA A 64 5.51 3.69 5.31
C ALA A 64 4.77 4.60 6.30
N GLN A 65 4.44 4.08 7.49
CA GLN A 65 3.66 4.83 8.50
C GLN A 65 4.48 5.88 9.23
N ASN A 66 5.79 5.67 9.31
CA ASN A 66 6.74 6.58 9.94
C ASN A 66 8.12 6.33 9.33
N MET A 67 8.97 7.34 9.29
CA MET A 67 10.37 7.26 8.90
C MET A 67 11.19 8.18 9.79
N HIS A 68 12.38 7.74 10.17
CA HIS A 68 13.31 8.60 10.90
C HIS A 68 13.83 9.72 9.98
N TRP A 69 14.16 10.88 10.53
CA TRP A 69 14.61 12.04 9.73
C TRP A 69 16.05 11.91 9.24
N ALA A 70 16.87 11.15 9.96
CA ALA A 70 18.25 10.85 9.55
C ALA A 70 18.31 9.55 8.78
N ASP A 71 19.23 9.47 7.82
CA ASP A 71 19.40 8.31 6.93
C ASP A 71 19.88 7.05 7.67
N ALA A 72 20.63 7.22 8.76
CA ALA A 72 21.15 6.14 9.61
C ALA A 72 21.51 6.64 11.02
N GLY A 73 21.63 5.72 11.99
CA GLY A 73 22.03 5.99 13.38
C GLY A 73 21.94 4.75 14.25
#